data_AF-A0A2P6SL13-F1
#
_entry.id   AF-A0A2P6SL13-F1
#
_cell.length_a   1.000
_cell.length_b   1.000
_cell.length_c   1.000
_cell.angle_alpha   90.00
_cell.angle_beta   90.00
_cell.angle_gamma   90.00
#
_symmetry.space_group_name_H-M   'P 1'
#
loop_
_entity.id
_entity.type
_entity.pdbx_description
1 polymer ?
#
loop_
_entity_poly.entity_id
_entity_poly.type
_entity_poly.pdbx_seq_one_letter_code
_entity_poly.pdbx_strand_id
1 'polypeptide(L)'
;MLGKNEMPIAFPLAAALKKLDLLYALLDTEDHCTLIQKCPNLEVLETRNVIGDRGLEVLARSCKRLKRLRIERGAVEQGMEDEDGVVSQRGLMALAQGCLELEYLAVYVSDITNASLEYIGTHSKNLNDFRLVLLDREETITDLPLDNGVRALLRGCQKLRRFALYLRPGGLTDLGLSYVGRYSQNVRWMLLGYVGESDAGLLEFSKGCLSLQNLELRGCCFSEGALAVAVMQLTALRYLWVQGYRGSQTGRDLLAMTRPYWNIELIPPRRVNVLDPNGEAAVAEHPAHILAYYSLAGPRTDFPNTVIPLYPESLINA
;
A
#
# COMPACT_ATOMS: atom_id res chain seq x y z
N MET A 1 -17.78 -21.73 8.14
CA MET A 1 -16.56 -20.94 8.35
C MET A 1 -15.54 -21.89 8.94
N LEU A 2 -14.28 -21.90 8.47
CA LEU A 2 -13.28 -22.83 9.02
C LEU A 2 -12.88 -22.33 10.41
N GLY A 3 -13.24 -23.09 11.45
CA GLY A 3 -12.83 -22.84 12.83
C GLY A 3 -11.90 -23.94 13.33
N LYS A 4 -11.44 -23.78 14.57
CA LYS A 4 -10.49 -24.70 15.22
C LYS A 4 -10.92 -26.17 15.19
N ASN A 5 -12.20 -26.42 15.44
CA ASN A 5 -12.76 -27.78 15.48
C ASN A 5 -12.90 -28.39 14.08
N GLU A 6 -13.09 -27.56 13.05
CA GLU A 6 -13.25 -27.98 11.66
C GLU A 6 -11.91 -28.07 10.91
N MET A 7 -10.85 -27.41 11.41
CA MET A 7 -9.52 -27.41 10.81
C MET A 7 -8.97 -28.80 10.46
N PRO A 8 -9.13 -29.86 11.29
CA PRO A 8 -8.63 -31.19 10.96
C PRO A 8 -9.21 -31.80 9.68
N ILE A 9 -10.36 -31.34 9.20
CA ILE A 9 -10.97 -31.78 7.93
C ILE A 9 -10.05 -31.47 6.74
N ALA A 10 -9.20 -30.43 6.85
CA ALA A 10 -8.25 -30.07 5.80
C ALA A 10 -6.99 -30.95 5.79
N PHE A 11 -6.64 -31.62 6.90
CA PHE A 11 -5.36 -32.33 7.04
C PHE A 11 -5.13 -33.46 6.02
N PRO A 12 -6.12 -34.29 5.65
CA PRO A 12 -5.93 -35.33 4.64
C PRO A 12 -5.55 -34.78 3.26
N LEU A 13 -5.90 -33.52 2.98
CA LEU A 13 -5.65 -32.87 1.69
C LEU A 13 -4.49 -31.86 1.75
N ALA A 14 -3.99 -31.53 2.94
CA ALA A 14 -3.05 -30.43 3.17
C ALA A 14 -1.80 -30.49 2.29
N ALA A 15 -1.23 -31.69 2.10
CA ALA A 15 -0.06 -31.88 1.25
C ALA A 15 -0.30 -31.57 -0.24
N ALA A 16 -1.55 -31.64 -0.70
CA ALA A 16 -1.95 -31.34 -2.07
C ALA A 16 -2.40 -29.89 -2.26
N LEU A 17 -2.61 -29.12 -1.18
CA LEU A 17 -3.09 -27.74 -1.26
C LEU A 17 -2.02 -26.84 -1.88
N LYS A 18 -2.42 -26.10 -2.91
CA LYS A 18 -1.62 -25.07 -3.58
C LYS A 18 -2.10 -23.65 -3.29
N LYS A 19 -3.37 -23.48 -2.97
CA LYS A 19 -3.96 -22.20 -2.57
C LYS A 19 -4.76 -22.40 -1.29
N LEU A 20 -4.61 -21.48 -0.35
CA LEU A 20 -5.35 -21.44 0.89
C LEU A 20 -5.82 -20.00 1.14
N ASP A 21 -7.11 -19.87 1.43
CA ASP A 21 -7.75 -18.60 1.78
C ASP A 21 -8.35 -18.73 3.19
N LEU A 22 -7.75 -18.01 4.12
CA LEU A 22 -8.07 -17.97 5.54
C LEU A 22 -8.58 -16.58 5.96
N LEU A 23 -8.93 -15.69 5.01
CA LEU A 23 -9.38 -14.32 5.31
C LEU A 23 -10.59 -14.31 6.26
N TYR A 24 -11.46 -15.30 6.12
CA TYR A 24 -12.65 -15.50 6.93
C TYR A 24 -12.53 -16.76 7.79
N ALA A 25 -11.33 -17.19 8.17
CA ALA A 25 -11.16 -18.30 9.10
C ALA A 25 -11.19 -17.79 10.55
N LEU A 26 -11.79 -18.58 11.44
CA LEU A 26 -11.81 -18.35 12.90
C LEU A 26 -10.72 -19.21 13.54
N LEU A 27 -9.47 -18.94 13.13
CA LEU A 27 -8.27 -19.66 13.57
C LEU A 27 -7.33 -18.66 14.25
N ASP A 28 -6.77 -19.07 15.38
CA ASP A 28 -5.74 -18.33 16.12
C ASP A 28 -4.35 -18.50 15.45
N THR A 29 -3.32 -17.85 16.02
CA THR A 29 -1.95 -17.95 15.50
C THR A 29 -1.41 -19.40 15.49
N GLU A 30 -1.75 -20.19 16.51
CA GLU A 30 -1.25 -21.56 16.68
C GLU A 30 -1.90 -22.51 15.66
N ASP A 31 -3.19 -22.32 15.42
CA ASP A 31 -3.94 -23.03 14.39
C ASP A 31 -3.37 -22.73 13.00
N HIS A 32 -3.01 -21.47 12.72
CA HIS A 32 -2.30 -21.09 11.49
C HIS A 32 -0.97 -21.84 11.35
N CYS A 33 -0.15 -21.87 12.41
CA CYS A 33 1.12 -22.60 12.40
C CYS A 33 0.90 -24.08 12.08
N THR A 34 -0.05 -24.73 12.75
CA THR A 34 -0.36 -26.15 12.59
C THR A 34 -0.80 -26.49 11.16
N LEU A 35 -1.69 -25.68 10.58
CA LEU A 35 -2.20 -25.92 9.24
C LEU A 35 -1.14 -25.65 8.16
N ILE A 36 -0.43 -24.52 8.24
CA ILE A 36 0.61 -24.13 7.27
C ILE A 36 1.74 -25.17 7.24
N GLN A 37 2.14 -25.69 8.41
CA GLN A 37 3.20 -26.70 8.48
C GLN A 37 2.87 -27.97 7.68
N LYS A 38 1.58 -28.29 7.51
CA LYS A 38 1.10 -29.46 6.74
C LYS A 38 0.93 -29.19 5.24
N CYS A 39 1.18 -27.97 4.76
CA CYS A 39 0.96 -27.55 3.37
C CYS A 39 2.28 -27.23 2.62
N PRO A 40 3.20 -28.20 2.41
CA PRO A 40 4.51 -27.94 1.80
C PRO A 40 4.46 -27.46 0.35
N ASN A 41 3.37 -27.74 -0.36
CA ASN A 41 3.17 -27.36 -1.78
C ASN A 41 2.39 -26.06 -1.97
N LEU A 42 2.17 -25.29 -0.89
CA LEU A 42 1.41 -24.05 -0.94
C LEU A 42 2.13 -23.00 -1.81
N GLU A 43 1.41 -22.49 -2.81
CA GLU A 43 1.87 -21.44 -3.74
C GLU A 43 1.19 -20.09 -3.46
N VAL A 44 -0.03 -20.10 -2.90
CA VAL A 44 -0.82 -18.90 -2.60
C VAL A 44 -1.44 -18.99 -1.22
N LEU A 45 -1.19 -17.97 -0.39
CA LEU A 45 -1.83 -17.80 0.91
C LEU A 45 -2.46 -16.41 1.02
N GLU A 46 -3.74 -16.37 1.38
CA GLU A 46 -4.47 -15.16 1.74
C GLU A 46 -4.98 -15.35 3.17
N THR A 47 -4.62 -14.46 4.10
CA THR A 47 -5.00 -14.57 5.53
C THR A 47 -5.06 -13.19 6.19
N ARG A 48 -5.47 -13.13 7.45
CA ARG A 48 -5.41 -11.93 8.31
C ARG A 48 -4.09 -11.88 9.07
N ASN A 49 -3.74 -10.72 9.62
CA ASN A 49 -2.54 -10.50 10.43
C ASN A 49 -2.43 -11.39 11.68
N VAL A 50 -3.52 -12.05 12.10
CA VAL A 50 -3.52 -13.11 13.12
C VAL A 50 -2.55 -14.26 12.82
N ILE A 51 -2.07 -14.42 11.58
CA ILE A 51 -0.96 -15.34 11.27
C ILE A 51 0.29 -15.05 12.12
N GLY A 52 0.52 -13.78 12.47
CA GLY A 52 1.64 -13.34 13.29
C GLY A 52 3.02 -13.61 12.67
N ASP A 53 4.04 -13.13 13.36
CA ASP A 53 5.43 -13.47 13.04
C ASP A 53 5.70 -14.97 13.13
N ARG A 54 5.10 -15.64 14.13
CA ARG A 54 5.27 -17.10 14.33
C ARG A 54 4.76 -17.89 13.13
N GLY A 55 3.58 -17.56 12.62
CA GLY A 55 3.04 -18.20 11.42
C GLY A 55 3.87 -17.89 10.18
N LEU A 56 4.43 -16.68 10.05
CA LEU A 56 5.37 -16.34 8.97
C LEU A 56 6.68 -17.12 9.06
N GLU A 57 7.24 -17.33 10.25
CA GLU A 57 8.41 -18.18 10.46
C GLU A 57 8.14 -19.65 10.10
N VAL A 58 6.94 -20.16 10.39
CA VAL A 58 6.52 -21.50 9.96
C VAL A 58 6.35 -21.56 8.45
N LEU A 59 5.67 -20.59 7.85
CA LEU A 59 5.48 -20.46 6.40
C LEU A 59 6.83 -20.44 5.66
N ALA A 60 7.77 -19.63 6.16
CA ALA A 60 9.12 -19.51 5.65
C ALA A 60 9.87 -20.84 5.65
N ARG A 61 9.66 -21.70 6.65
CA ARG A 61 10.32 -23.01 6.76
C ARG A 61 9.63 -24.08 5.92
N SER A 62 8.30 -24.09 5.87
CA SER A 62 7.51 -25.18 5.30
C SER A 62 7.15 -24.99 3.82
N CYS A 63 6.89 -23.77 3.36
CA CYS A 63 6.27 -23.50 2.06
C CYS A 63 7.23 -22.83 1.08
N LYS A 64 8.22 -23.58 0.59
CA LYS A 64 9.29 -23.04 -0.30
C LYS A 64 8.82 -22.60 -1.68
N ARG A 65 7.64 -23.07 -2.10
CA ARG A 65 7.01 -22.76 -3.40
C ARG A 65 6.04 -21.59 -3.36
N LEU A 66 6.00 -20.85 -2.24
CA LEU A 66 5.09 -19.74 -2.06
C LEU A 66 5.42 -18.61 -3.05
N LYS A 67 4.43 -18.26 -3.88
CA LYS A 67 4.52 -17.21 -4.89
C LYS A 67 3.72 -15.97 -4.51
N ARG A 68 2.61 -16.14 -3.79
CA ARG A 68 1.72 -15.02 -3.45
C ARG A 68 1.29 -15.09 -1.99
N LEU A 69 1.55 -14.00 -1.27
CA LEU A 69 1.09 -13.81 0.10
C LEU A 69 0.30 -12.51 0.23
N ARG A 70 -0.92 -12.60 0.78
CA ARG A 70 -1.71 -11.45 1.22
C ARG A 70 -2.03 -11.61 2.70
N ILE A 71 -1.69 -10.60 3.49
CA ILE A 71 -2.03 -10.50 4.91
C ILE A 71 -2.87 -9.24 5.09
N GLU A 72 -4.17 -9.41 5.30
CA GLU A 72 -5.10 -8.32 5.58
C GLU A 72 -5.09 -7.93 7.06
N ARG A 73 -5.44 -6.67 7.35
CA ARG A 73 -5.71 -6.23 8.71
C ARG A 73 -6.93 -6.99 9.27
N GLY A 74 -6.74 -7.71 10.38
CA GLY A 74 -7.83 -8.31 11.15
C GLY A 74 -8.62 -7.27 11.95
N ALA A 75 -9.83 -7.65 12.37
CA ALA A 75 -10.65 -6.82 13.23
C ALA A 75 -10.01 -6.75 14.63
N VAL A 76 -9.91 -5.53 15.18
CA VAL A 76 -9.59 -5.33 16.60
C VAL A 76 -10.88 -5.52 17.39
N GLU A 77 -11.41 -6.74 17.39
CA GLU A 77 -12.55 -7.05 18.25
C GLU A 77 -12.04 -7.16 19.69
N GLN A 78 -12.57 -6.30 20.56
CA GLN A 78 -12.25 -6.29 21.99
C GLN A 78 -12.43 -7.71 22.56
N GLY A 79 -11.34 -8.33 23.03
CA GLY A 79 -11.35 -9.66 23.65
C GLY A 79 -10.78 -10.81 22.82
N MET A 80 -10.36 -10.58 21.56
CA MET A 80 -9.60 -11.55 20.74
C MET A 80 -8.22 -11.01 20.35
N GLU A 81 -7.53 -10.37 21.29
CA GLU A 81 -6.11 -10.04 21.13
C GLU A 81 -5.28 -11.31 21.33
N ASP A 82 -5.12 -12.11 20.26
CA ASP A 82 -3.96 -12.99 20.19
C ASP A 82 -2.72 -12.09 20.26
N GLU A 83 -2.02 -12.06 21.40
CA GLU A 83 -0.77 -11.30 21.57
C GLU A 83 0.25 -11.65 20.46
N ASP A 84 0.21 -12.89 19.98
CA ASP A 84 1.05 -13.40 18.89
C ASP A 84 0.59 -12.97 17.48
N GLY A 85 -0.62 -12.40 17.33
CA GLY A 85 -1.26 -12.01 16.06
C GLY A 85 -0.70 -10.73 15.44
N VAL A 86 0.59 -10.47 15.63
CA VAL A 86 1.31 -9.28 15.18
C VAL A 86 2.35 -9.67 14.12
N VAL A 87 2.32 -8.95 12.99
CA VAL A 87 3.32 -9.09 11.93
C VAL A 87 4.27 -7.90 11.98
N SER A 88 5.57 -8.20 12.10
CA SER A 88 6.66 -7.23 12.24
C SER A 88 7.83 -7.51 11.27
N GLN A 89 8.91 -6.74 11.43
CA GLN A 89 10.22 -6.99 10.81
C GLN A 89 10.69 -8.44 10.96
N ARG A 90 10.39 -9.12 12.09
CA ARG A 90 10.84 -10.49 12.34
C ARG A 90 10.24 -11.47 11.35
N GLY A 91 8.91 -11.45 11.21
CA GLY A 91 8.20 -12.29 10.26
C GLY A 91 8.55 -11.98 8.81
N LEU A 92 8.73 -10.70 8.48
CA LEU A 92 9.15 -10.28 7.13
C LEU A 92 10.55 -10.76 6.76
N MET A 93 11.52 -10.66 7.68
CA MET A 93 12.88 -11.15 7.45
C MET A 93 12.90 -12.66 7.27
N ALA A 94 12.17 -13.41 8.12
CA ALA A 94 12.03 -14.84 8.00
C ALA A 94 11.40 -15.24 6.65
N LEU A 95 10.31 -14.59 6.26
CA LEU A 95 9.63 -14.80 4.98
C LEU A 95 10.57 -14.56 3.80
N ALA A 96 11.30 -13.44 3.80
CA ALA A 96 12.21 -13.08 2.72
C ALA A 96 13.31 -14.13 2.52
N GLN A 97 13.84 -14.70 3.61
CA GLN A 97 14.84 -15.78 3.55
C GLN A 97 14.24 -17.14 3.18
N GLY A 98 12.99 -17.39 3.59
CA GLY A 98 12.36 -18.70 3.46
C GLY A 98 11.69 -18.96 2.10
N CYS A 99 11.02 -17.95 1.55
CA CYS A 99 10.15 -18.05 0.37
C CYS A 99 10.73 -17.26 -0.81
N LEU A 100 11.75 -17.84 -1.47
CA LEU A 100 12.53 -17.16 -2.53
C LEU A 100 11.79 -17.07 -3.88
N GLU A 101 10.71 -17.82 -4.06
CA GLU A 101 9.84 -17.79 -5.25
C GLU A 101 8.76 -16.71 -5.17
N LEU A 102 8.76 -15.86 -4.14
CA LEU A 102 7.71 -14.86 -3.93
C LEU A 102 7.67 -13.83 -5.08
N GLU A 103 6.48 -13.71 -5.67
CA GLU A 103 6.15 -12.82 -6.78
C GLU A 103 5.22 -11.69 -6.33
N TYR A 104 4.33 -11.96 -5.38
CA TYR A 104 3.37 -11.01 -4.83
C TYR A 104 3.44 -11.02 -3.30
N LEU A 105 3.60 -9.85 -2.70
CA LEU A 105 3.51 -9.64 -1.26
C LEU A 105 2.64 -8.40 -0.97
N ALA A 106 1.52 -8.60 -0.28
CA ALA A 106 0.74 -7.51 0.28
C ALA A 106 0.54 -7.73 1.77
N VAL A 107 0.95 -6.78 2.61
CA VAL A 107 1.01 -6.96 4.05
C VAL A 107 0.63 -5.69 4.81
N TYR A 108 -0.24 -5.85 5.80
CA TYR A 108 -0.41 -4.89 6.89
C TYR A 108 0.51 -5.30 8.04
N VAL A 109 1.42 -4.41 8.44
CA VAL A 109 2.43 -4.65 9.49
C VAL A 109 2.21 -3.72 10.67
N SER A 110 2.54 -4.16 11.88
CA SER A 110 2.49 -3.31 13.08
C SER A 110 3.82 -2.61 13.35
N ASP A 111 4.95 -3.22 12.97
CA ASP A 111 6.29 -2.65 13.12
C ASP A 111 7.18 -3.02 11.92
N ILE A 112 8.20 -2.20 11.65
CA ILE A 112 9.05 -2.31 10.47
C ILE A 112 10.42 -1.68 10.70
N THR A 113 11.44 -2.17 9.99
CA THR A 113 12.80 -1.60 10.01
C THR A 113 13.42 -1.52 8.63
N ASN A 114 14.43 -0.66 8.44
CA ASN A 114 15.24 -0.61 7.22
C ASN A 114 15.83 -2.00 6.89
N ALA A 115 16.33 -2.71 7.91
CA ALA A 115 16.91 -4.05 7.77
C ALA A 115 15.92 -5.07 7.16
N SER A 116 14.65 -5.02 7.55
CA SER A 116 13.64 -5.93 6.98
C SER A 116 13.39 -5.68 5.48
N LEU A 117 13.37 -4.42 5.05
CA LEU A 117 13.24 -4.04 3.64
C LEU A 117 14.50 -4.40 2.84
N GLU A 118 15.69 -4.24 3.44
CA GLU A 118 16.96 -4.72 2.88
C GLU A 118 16.96 -6.23 2.67
N TYR A 119 16.41 -7.00 3.62
CA TYR A 119 16.28 -8.45 3.50
C TYR A 119 15.37 -8.85 2.34
N ILE A 120 14.23 -8.18 2.18
CA ILE A 120 13.32 -8.40 1.04
C ILE A 120 14.05 -8.09 -0.27
N GLY A 121 14.71 -6.92 -0.36
CA GLY A 121 15.51 -6.54 -1.52
C GLY A 121 16.62 -7.55 -1.84
N THR A 122 17.23 -8.14 -0.81
CA THR A 122 18.34 -9.09 -0.94
C THR A 122 17.87 -10.45 -1.45
N HIS A 123 16.74 -10.98 -0.95
CA HIS A 123 16.36 -12.37 -1.18
C HIS A 123 15.19 -12.54 -2.17
N SER A 124 14.20 -11.64 -2.18
CA SER A 124 12.95 -11.81 -2.95
C SER A 124 13.05 -11.24 -4.38
N LYS A 125 13.96 -11.81 -5.18
CA LYS A 125 14.29 -11.31 -6.53
C LYS A 125 13.18 -11.45 -7.58
N ASN A 126 12.17 -12.26 -7.30
CA ASN A 126 11.05 -12.50 -8.21
C ASN A 126 9.85 -11.57 -7.99
N LEU A 127 9.89 -10.71 -6.98
CA LEU A 127 8.79 -9.80 -6.66
C LEU A 127 8.43 -8.90 -7.85
N ASN A 128 7.16 -8.96 -8.25
CA ASN A 128 6.54 -8.13 -9.26
C ASN A 128 5.49 -7.16 -8.68
N ASP A 129 4.94 -7.47 -7.51
CA ASP A 129 3.97 -6.66 -6.79
C ASP A 129 4.29 -6.69 -5.30
N PHE A 130 4.67 -5.54 -4.74
CA PHE A 130 4.97 -5.38 -3.33
C PHE A 130 4.09 -4.28 -2.75
N ARG A 131 3.39 -4.58 -1.65
CA ARG A 131 2.50 -3.64 -0.97
C ARG A 131 2.69 -3.76 0.53
N LEU A 132 3.03 -2.65 1.17
CA LEU A 132 3.20 -2.58 2.61
C LEU A 132 2.36 -1.43 3.16
N VAL A 133 1.59 -1.73 4.20
CA VAL A 133 0.87 -0.73 5.01
C VAL A 133 1.32 -0.87 6.46
N LEU A 134 1.93 0.17 7.01
CA LEU A 134 2.25 0.26 8.42
C LEU A 134 1.00 0.73 9.19
N LEU A 135 0.57 -0.04 10.18
CA LEU A 135 -0.59 0.27 11.01
C LEU A 135 -0.24 1.32 12.07
N ASP A 136 -1.16 2.24 12.34
CA ASP A 136 -1.02 3.27 13.39
C ASP A 136 -1.29 2.73 14.81
N ARG A 137 -1.20 1.40 15.04
CA ARG A 137 -1.50 0.80 16.36
C ARG A 137 -0.38 1.09 17.37
N GLU A 138 0.86 0.93 16.94
CA GLU A 138 2.02 1.11 17.82
C GLU A 138 2.34 2.61 17.95
N GLU A 139 2.60 3.07 19.17
CA GLU A 139 2.97 4.46 19.41
C GLU A 139 4.35 4.75 18.83
N THR A 140 5.31 3.86 19.07
CA THR A 140 6.70 3.94 18.61
C THR A 140 6.98 2.83 17.60
N ILE A 141 7.69 3.19 16.53
CA ILE A 141 8.16 2.26 15.50
C ILE A 141 9.66 2.12 15.64
N THR A 142 10.18 0.90 15.48
CA THR A 142 11.56 0.57 15.84
C THR A 142 12.59 1.41 15.08
N ASP A 143 12.38 1.64 13.77
CA ASP A 143 13.38 2.25 12.91
C ASP A 143 12.73 3.09 11.80
N LEU A 144 12.43 4.35 12.11
CA LEU A 144 12.04 5.40 11.15
C LEU A 144 13.10 6.52 11.14
N PRO A 145 13.40 7.13 9.98
CA PRO A 145 12.79 6.93 8.67
C PRO A 145 13.33 5.71 7.88
N LEU A 146 12.56 5.20 6.92
CA LEU A 146 12.84 3.96 6.17
C LEU A 146 13.63 4.14 4.85
N ASP A 147 14.33 5.27 4.69
CA ASP A 147 14.92 5.68 3.41
C ASP A 147 15.88 4.64 2.81
N ASN A 148 16.77 4.08 3.63
CA ASN A 148 17.80 3.15 3.18
C ASN A 148 17.23 1.76 2.85
N GLY A 149 16.25 1.32 3.63
CA GLY A 149 15.52 0.08 3.41
C GLY A 149 14.72 0.13 2.11
N VAL A 150 13.99 1.22 1.87
CA VAL A 150 13.27 1.43 0.61
C VAL A 150 14.23 1.46 -0.58
N ARG A 151 15.36 2.15 -0.44
CA ARG A 151 16.42 2.15 -1.47
C ARG A 151 16.92 0.75 -1.77
N ALA A 152 17.24 -0.05 -0.75
CA ALA A 152 17.76 -1.40 -0.92
C ALA A 152 16.72 -2.33 -1.55
N LEU A 153 15.46 -2.26 -1.10
CA LEU A 153 14.34 -3.02 -1.65
C LEU A 153 14.18 -2.75 -3.16
N LEU A 154 14.08 -1.49 -3.56
CA LEU A 154 13.84 -1.13 -4.95
C LEU A 154 15.04 -1.45 -5.85
N ARG A 155 16.27 -1.34 -5.34
CA ARG A 155 17.47 -1.78 -6.08
C ARG A 155 17.56 -3.29 -6.24
N GLY A 156 17.07 -4.03 -5.24
CA GLY A 156 17.11 -5.48 -5.19
C GLY A 156 16.02 -6.18 -6.01
N CYS A 157 14.79 -5.64 -5.98
CA CYS A 157 13.60 -6.21 -6.62
C CYS A 157 13.33 -5.57 -8.00
N GLN A 158 14.23 -5.82 -8.97
CA GLN A 158 14.20 -5.16 -10.28
C GLN A 158 13.02 -5.58 -11.19
N LYS A 159 12.29 -6.65 -10.84
CA LYS A 159 11.10 -7.11 -11.55
C LYS A 159 9.81 -6.40 -11.12
N LEU A 160 9.86 -5.52 -10.12
CA LEU A 160 8.69 -4.80 -9.62
C LEU A 160 7.98 -4.01 -10.72
N ARG A 161 6.67 -4.23 -10.81
CA ARG A 161 5.74 -3.53 -11.69
C ARG A 161 4.68 -2.76 -10.90
N ARG A 162 4.41 -3.17 -9.66
CA ARG A 162 3.41 -2.58 -8.76
C ARG A 162 4.06 -2.40 -7.39
N PHE A 163 3.91 -1.22 -6.82
CA PHE A 163 4.54 -0.88 -5.55
C PHE A 163 3.58 -0.05 -4.69
N ALA A 164 3.29 -0.49 -3.49
CA ALA A 164 2.56 0.32 -2.52
C ALA A 164 3.34 0.43 -1.21
N LEU A 165 3.43 1.65 -0.70
CA LEU A 165 4.08 1.98 0.56
C LEU A 165 3.25 3.01 1.29
N TYR A 166 2.48 2.54 2.26
CA TYR A 166 1.64 3.38 3.10
C TYR A 166 2.20 3.37 4.51
N LEU A 167 2.73 4.51 4.94
CA LEU A 167 3.40 4.66 6.22
C LEU A 167 2.57 5.57 7.15
N ARG A 168 3.23 6.09 8.17
CA ARG A 168 2.78 7.18 9.04
C ARG A 168 3.66 8.42 8.82
N PRO A 169 3.25 9.62 9.27
CA PRO A 169 4.10 10.81 9.18
C PRO A 169 5.51 10.57 9.74
N GLY A 170 6.54 11.04 9.03
CA GLY A 170 7.95 10.80 9.38
C GLY A 170 8.48 9.42 8.95
N GLY A 171 7.65 8.59 8.29
CA GLY A 171 8.07 7.25 7.86
C GLY A 171 9.05 7.22 6.69
N LEU A 172 9.04 8.25 5.84
CA LEU A 172 9.95 8.39 4.70
C LEU A 172 10.25 9.87 4.44
N THR A 173 11.53 10.22 4.36
CA THR A 173 11.95 11.60 4.11
C THR A 173 11.82 11.97 2.63
N ASP A 174 12.06 13.25 2.30
CA ASP A 174 12.21 13.68 0.90
C ASP A 174 13.34 12.93 0.17
N LEU A 175 14.42 12.59 0.88
CA LEU A 175 15.52 11.78 0.32
C LEU A 175 15.05 10.35 0.02
N GLY A 176 14.34 9.71 0.96
CA GLY A 176 13.76 8.39 0.74
C GLY A 176 12.78 8.38 -0.44
N LEU A 177 11.93 9.41 -0.55
CA LEU A 177 10.99 9.56 -1.66
C LEU A 177 11.71 9.76 -3.01
N SER A 178 12.84 10.49 -3.03
CA SER A 178 13.69 10.60 -4.23
C SER A 178 14.26 9.23 -4.66
N TYR A 179 14.59 8.35 -3.71
CA TYR A 179 15.03 6.99 -4.01
C TYR A 179 13.91 6.15 -4.63
N VAL A 180 12.66 6.33 -4.19
CA VAL A 180 11.50 5.72 -4.85
C VAL A 180 11.48 6.13 -6.32
N GLY A 181 11.57 7.42 -6.62
CA GLY A 181 11.64 7.94 -7.98
C GLY A 181 12.77 7.30 -8.80
N ARG A 182 13.98 7.28 -8.22
CA ARG A 182 15.20 6.87 -8.90
C ARG A 182 15.26 5.37 -9.21
N TYR A 183 14.81 4.50 -8.31
CA TYR A 183 15.06 3.06 -8.40
C TYR A 183 13.85 2.23 -8.85
N SER A 184 12.73 2.86 -9.19
CA SER A 184 11.48 2.18 -9.57
C SER A 184 11.17 2.24 -11.08
N GLN A 185 12.20 2.23 -11.93
CA GLN A 185 12.10 2.44 -13.38
C GLN A 185 11.13 1.50 -14.12
N ASN A 186 10.82 0.34 -13.54
CA ASN A 186 9.92 -0.67 -14.10
C ASN A 186 8.48 -0.59 -13.59
N VAL A 187 8.22 0.20 -12.56
CA VAL A 187 6.92 0.27 -11.87
C VAL A 187 5.93 1.09 -12.69
N ARG A 188 4.73 0.55 -12.85
CA ARG A 188 3.62 1.15 -13.63
C ARG A 188 2.46 1.61 -12.75
N TRP A 189 2.33 1.06 -11.55
CA TRP A 189 1.31 1.46 -10.57
C TRP A 189 1.97 1.68 -9.21
N MET A 190 1.67 2.83 -8.60
CA MET A 190 2.09 3.15 -7.24
C MET A 190 0.95 3.64 -6.37
N LEU A 191 0.95 3.19 -5.12
CA LEU A 191 0.16 3.77 -4.02
C LEU A 191 1.11 4.21 -2.91
N LEU A 192 1.22 5.50 -2.64
CA LEU A 192 2.09 6.03 -1.60
C LEU A 192 1.25 6.78 -0.54
N GLY A 193 1.45 6.44 0.72
CA GLY A 193 0.74 7.05 1.85
C GLY A 193 1.69 7.62 2.88
N TYR A 194 1.45 8.86 3.32
CA TYR A 194 2.27 9.56 4.32
C TYR A 194 3.78 9.53 4.02
N VAL A 195 4.15 9.71 2.75
CA VAL A 195 5.56 9.76 2.31
C VAL A 195 6.00 11.20 2.06
N GLY A 196 7.29 11.46 2.27
CA GLY A 196 7.88 12.77 2.07
C GLY A 196 7.57 13.75 3.20
N GLU A 197 8.31 14.84 3.21
CA GLU A 197 8.25 15.91 4.20
C GLU A 197 7.84 17.24 3.56
N SER A 198 8.15 17.41 2.27
CA SER A 198 7.83 18.63 1.53
C SER A 198 7.56 18.38 0.04
N ASP A 199 7.18 19.45 -0.65
CA ASP A 199 7.04 19.46 -2.11
C ASP A 199 8.34 19.07 -2.83
N ALA A 200 9.52 19.33 -2.23
CA ALA A 200 10.80 19.00 -2.82
C ALA A 200 10.96 17.48 -3.03
N GLY A 201 10.52 16.66 -2.07
CA GLY A 201 10.54 15.20 -2.19
C GLY A 201 9.70 14.70 -3.37
N LEU A 202 8.49 15.25 -3.55
CA LEU A 202 7.63 14.91 -4.68
C LEU A 202 8.27 15.29 -6.02
N LEU A 203 8.89 16.48 -6.10
CA LEU A 203 9.53 16.97 -7.31
C LEU A 203 10.79 16.16 -7.68
N GLU A 204 11.56 15.69 -6.70
CA GLU A 204 12.67 14.76 -6.97
C GLU A 204 12.16 13.38 -7.39
N PHE A 205 11.08 12.89 -6.77
CA PHE A 205 10.44 11.64 -7.15
C PHE A 205 9.98 11.65 -8.63
N SER A 206 9.33 12.73 -9.08
CA SER A 206 8.77 12.81 -10.41
C SER A 206 9.79 12.84 -11.54
N LYS A 207 11.05 13.19 -11.24
CA LYS A 207 12.16 13.14 -12.22
C LYS A 207 12.57 11.71 -12.59
N GLY A 208 12.33 10.73 -11.73
CA GLY A 208 12.82 9.36 -11.90
C GLY A 208 11.79 8.35 -12.42
N CYS A 209 10.51 8.51 -12.10
CA CYS A 209 9.46 7.51 -12.33
C CYS A 209 8.89 7.48 -13.77
N LEU A 210 9.74 7.26 -14.78
CA LEU A 210 9.35 7.45 -16.19
C LEU A 210 8.38 6.41 -16.77
N SER A 211 8.22 5.24 -16.13
CA SER A 211 7.28 4.19 -16.56
C SER A 211 5.94 4.23 -15.82
N LEU A 212 5.76 5.15 -14.88
CA LEU A 212 4.62 5.18 -13.98
C LEU A 212 3.36 5.61 -14.74
N GLN A 213 2.32 4.77 -14.71
CA GLN A 213 1.05 5.00 -15.42
C GLN A 213 -0.06 5.41 -14.47
N ASN A 214 -0.08 4.83 -13.27
CA ASN A 214 -1.11 5.09 -12.27
C ASN A 214 -0.43 5.46 -10.94
N LEU A 215 -0.76 6.64 -10.42
CA LEU A 215 -0.24 7.13 -9.14
C LEU A 215 -1.41 7.42 -8.19
N GLU A 216 -1.37 6.80 -7.02
CA GLU A 216 -2.31 7.01 -5.93
C GLU A 216 -1.54 7.59 -4.73
N LEU A 217 -1.97 8.73 -4.21
CA LEU A 217 -1.35 9.43 -3.08
C LEU A 217 -2.38 9.66 -1.98
N ARG A 218 -2.03 9.37 -0.73
CA ARG A 218 -2.92 9.59 0.40
C ARG A 218 -2.21 10.14 1.63
N GLY A 219 -2.78 11.19 2.24
CA GLY A 219 -2.25 11.78 3.47
C GLY A 219 -0.85 12.36 3.31
N CYS A 220 -0.50 12.84 2.12
CA CYS A 220 0.80 13.45 1.86
C CYS A 220 0.73 14.97 2.05
N CYS A 221 1.85 15.60 2.39
CA CYS A 221 1.93 17.04 2.65
C CYS A 221 2.08 17.90 1.36
N PHE A 222 1.83 17.36 0.17
CA PHE A 222 2.14 18.05 -1.08
C PHE A 222 1.12 19.13 -1.44
N SER A 223 1.59 20.26 -1.97
CA SER A 223 0.73 21.32 -2.49
C SER A 223 0.13 20.98 -3.86
N GLU A 224 -0.98 21.65 -4.21
CA GLU A 224 -1.57 21.60 -5.54
C GLU A 224 -0.56 21.91 -6.65
N GLY A 225 0.23 22.99 -6.48
CA GLY A 225 1.24 23.39 -7.45
C GLY A 225 2.33 22.33 -7.65
N ALA A 226 2.83 21.74 -6.56
CA ALA A 226 3.82 20.68 -6.63
C ALA A 226 3.26 19.42 -7.31
N LEU A 227 2.02 19.04 -7.00
CA LEU A 227 1.31 17.94 -7.67
C LEU A 227 1.21 18.19 -9.17
N ALA A 228 0.79 19.40 -9.58
CA ALA A 228 0.67 19.74 -10.99
C ALA A 228 2.02 19.65 -11.72
N VAL A 229 3.09 20.20 -11.14
CA VAL A 229 4.45 20.12 -11.73
C VAL A 229 4.94 18.68 -11.82
N ALA A 230 4.76 17.89 -10.75
CA ALA A 230 5.17 16.49 -10.72
C ALA A 230 4.46 15.65 -11.79
N VAL A 231 3.16 15.86 -11.96
CA VAL A 231 2.36 15.21 -13.01
C VAL A 231 2.88 15.53 -14.40
N MET A 232 3.31 16.76 -14.66
CA MET A 232 3.87 17.16 -15.95
C MET A 232 5.25 16.53 -16.22
N GLN A 233 6.01 16.19 -15.17
CA GLN A 233 7.29 15.48 -15.29
C GLN A 233 7.10 13.96 -15.49
N LEU A 234 6.03 13.39 -14.93
CA LEU A 234 5.67 11.97 -15.06
C LEU A 234 5.04 11.69 -16.44
N THR A 235 5.85 11.69 -17.49
CA THR A 235 5.40 11.64 -18.90
C THR A 235 4.57 10.41 -19.28
N ALA A 236 4.71 9.28 -18.59
CA ALA A 236 3.91 8.08 -18.84
C ALA A 236 2.58 8.02 -18.05
N LEU A 237 2.33 8.99 -17.16
CA LEU A 237 1.20 8.98 -16.25
C LEU A 237 -0.12 9.16 -17.01
N ARG A 238 -1.09 8.30 -16.69
CA ARG A 238 -2.42 8.25 -17.32
C ARG A 238 -3.55 8.35 -16.32
N TYR A 239 -3.27 8.08 -15.06
CA TYR A 239 -4.21 8.13 -13.96
C TYR A 239 -3.52 8.65 -12.71
N LEU A 240 -4.18 9.59 -12.04
CA LEU A 240 -3.79 10.14 -10.76
C LEU A 240 -5.00 10.12 -9.83
N TRP A 241 -4.81 9.63 -8.62
CA TRP A 241 -5.74 9.86 -7.52
C TRP A 241 -4.98 10.38 -6.31
N VAL A 242 -5.48 11.44 -5.69
CA VAL A 242 -4.89 12.04 -4.49
C VAL A 242 -5.98 12.27 -3.46
N GLN A 243 -5.75 11.90 -2.20
CA GLN A 243 -6.62 12.25 -1.07
C GLN A 243 -5.80 12.88 0.05
N GLY A 244 -6.18 14.08 0.49
CA GLY A 244 -5.46 14.82 1.52
C GLY A 244 -4.15 15.41 0.98
N TYR A 245 -4.25 16.64 0.50
CA TYR A 245 -3.17 17.46 -0.05
C TYR A 245 -3.34 18.90 0.47
N ARG A 246 -2.30 19.73 0.35
CA ARG A 246 -2.39 21.16 0.70
C ARG A 246 -3.11 21.92 -0.42
N GLY A 247 -4.43 22.02 -0.30
CA GLY A 247 -5.29 22.76 -1.23
C GLY A 247 -5.07 24.26 -1.18
N SER A 248 -5.24 24.93 -2.32
CA SER A 248 -5.30 26.39 -2.40
C SER A 248 -6.75 26.87 -2.25
N GLN A 249 -6.97 28.14 -1.89
CA GLN A 249 -8.33 28.70 -1.82
C GLN A 249 -9.04 28.72 -3.19
N THR A 250 -8.27 28.69 -4.29
CA THR A 250 -8.80 28.88 -5.65
C THR A 250 -8.83 27.60 -6.48
N GLY A 251 -8.10 26.56 -6.09
CA GLY A 251 -7.89 25.35 -6.89
C GLY A 251 -7.12 25.57 -8.20
N ARG A 252 -6.67 26.80 -8.47
CA ARG A 252 -6.09 27.20 -9.77
C ARG A 252 -4.70 26.63 -9.99
N ASP A 253 -3.98 26.27 -8.94
CA ASP A 253 -2.64 25.71 -9.06
C ASP A 253 -2.67 24.35 -9.79
N LEU A 254 -3.76 23.59 -9.66
CA LEU A 254 -3.98 22.36 -10.41
C LEU A 254 -4.15 22.58 -11.92
N LEU A 255 -4.52 23.80 -12.35
CA LEU A 255 -4.64 24.10 -13.77
C LEU A 255 -3.28 24.03 -14.49
N ALA A 256 -2.16 24.13 -13.78
CA ALA A 256 -0.82 24.01 -14.36
C ALA A 256 -0.54 22.63 -15.00
N MET A 257 -1.34 21.59 -14.67
CA MET A 257 -1.26 20.28 -15.32
C MET A 257 -2.31 20.05 -16.41
N THR A 258 -3.04 21.09 -16.82
CA THR A 258 -4.04 21.01 -17.90
C THR A 258 -3.37 20.74 -19.24
N ARG A 259 -3.90 19.79 -20.01
CA ARG A 259 -3.41 19.39 -21.34
C ARG A 259 -4.49 18.61 -22.11
N PRO A 260 -4.38 18.47 -23.45
CA PRO A 260 -5.38 17.75 -24.24
C PRO A 260 -5.66 16.35 -23.68
N TYR A 261 -6.94 15.97 -23.66
CA TYR A 261 -7.44 14.68 -23.18
C TYR A 261 -7.25 14.42 -21.67
N TRP A 262 -6.69 15.34 -20.89
CA TRP A 262 -6.48 15.18 -19.46
C TRP A 262 -7.64 15.80 -18.67
N ASN A 263 -8.49 14.93 -18.12
CA ASN A 263 -9.60 15.33 -17.27
C ASN A 263 -9.12 15.46 -15.83
N ILE A 264 -9.61 16.47 -15.11
CA ILE A 264 -9.37 16.65 -13.67
C ILE A 264 -10.73 16.81 -12.98
N GLU A 265 -10.95 16.03 -11.94
CA GLU A 265 -12.17 15.99 -11.14
C GLU A 265 -11.80 16.20 -9.67
N LEU A 266 -12.50 17.11 -9.01
CA LEU A 266 -12.35 17.38 -7.58
C LEU A 266 -13.53 16.78 -6.82
N ILE A 267 -13.23 16.09 -5.73
CA ILE A 267 -14.22 15.57 -4.79
C ILE A 267 -14.03 16.37 -3.49
N PRO A 268 -14.94 17.30 -3.14
CA PRO A 268 -14.79 18.12 -1.95
C PRO A 268 -14.71 17.30 -0.66
N PRO A 269 -14.13 17.86 0.42
CA PRO A 269 -14.07 17.18 1.69
C PRO A 269 -15.49 16.96 2.22
N ARG A 270 -15.72 15.82 2.86
CA ARG A 270 -17.03 15.47 3.44
C ARG A 270 -16.87 15.02 4.88
N ARG A 271 -17.85 15.37 5.70
CA ARG A 271 -17.99 14.85 7.06
C ARG A 271 -18.88 13.63 7.01
N VAL A 272 -18.40 12.51 7.54
CA VAL A 272 -19.15 11.26 7.60
C VAL A 272 -19.30 10.87 9.06
N ASN A 273 -20.54 10.60 9.47
CA ASN A 273 -20.80 10.02 10.78
C ASN A 273 -20.30 8.57 10.75
N VAL A 274 -19.32 8.28 11.59
CA VAL A 274 -18.77 6.96 11.82
C VAL A 274 -18.98 6.60 13.28
N LEU A 275 -18.94 5.31 13.57
CA LEU A 275 -18.82 4.86 14.94
C LEU A 275 -17.33 4.87 15.30
N ASP A 276 -16.98 5.47 16.42
CA ASP A 276 -15.63 5.36 16.97
C ASP A 276 -15.36 3.90 17.43
N PRO A 277 -14.13 3.57 17.86
CA PRO A 277 -13.82 2.23 18.37
C PRO A 277 -14.66 1.79 19.58
N ASN A 278 -15.34 2.72 20.27
CA ASN A 278 -16.21 2.47 21.41
C ASN A 278 -17.70 2.38 21.03
N GLY A 279 -18.04 2.53 19.74
CA GLY A 279 -19.42 2.51 19.26
C GLY A 279 -20.17 3.83 19.41
N GLU A 280 -19.48 4.94 19.71
CA GLU A 280 -20.05 6.28 19.80
C GLU A 280 -20.06 6.99 18.45
N ALA A 281 -21.04 7.86 18.22
CA ALA A 281 -21.11 8.64 16.98
C ALA A 281 -19.97 9.68 16.92
N ALA A 282 -18.98 9.43 16.07
CA ALA A 282 -17.91 10.34 15.73
C ALA A 282 -18.06 10.89 14.31
N VAL A 283 -17.48 12.07 14.06
CA VAL A 283 -17.44 12.66 12.71
C VAL A 283 -16.05 12.44 12.14
N ALA A 284 -15.93 11.56 11.15
CA ALA A 284 -14.72 11.44 10.36
C ALA A 284 -14.73 12.49 9.26
N GLU A 285 -13.72 13.35 9.25
CA GLU A 285 -13.46 14.21 8.10
C GLU A 285 -12.75 13.39 7.03
N HIS A 286 -13.40 13.24 5.87
CA HIS A 286 -12.76 12.77 4.67
C HIS A 286 -12.21 13.97 3.90
N PRO A 287 -10.88 14.09 3.73
CA PRO A 287 -10.27 15.18 2.97
C PRO A 287 -10.72 15.21 1.52
N ALA A 288 -10.48 16.34 0.85
CA ALA A 288 -10.71 16.48 -0.59
C ALA A 288 -9.90 15.45 -1.40
N HIS A 289 -10.47 15.03 -2.53
CA HIS A 289 -9.77 14.20 -3.51
C HIS A 289 -9.54 14.95 -4.82
N ILE A 290 -8.44 14.62 -5.47
CA ILE A 290 -8.20 14.89 -6.90
C ILE A 290 -8.25 13.55 -7.62
N LEU A 291 -9.00 13.49 -8.70
CA LEU A 291 -8.98 12.40 -9.66
C LEU A 291 -8.62 13.00 -11.02
N ALA A 292 -7.59 12.51 -11.68
CA ALA A 292 -7.24 12.96 -13.01
C ALA A 292 -6.84 11.81 -13.93
N TYR A 293 -7.24 11.86 -15.18
CA TYR A 293 -7.04 10.75 -16.12
C TYR A 293 -7.09 11.18 -17.57
N TYR A 294 -6.41 10.43 -18.44
CA TYR A 294 -6.55 10.60 -19.88
C TYR A 294 -7.86 9.97 -20.41
N SER A 295 -8.58 10.70 -21.26
CA SER A 295 -9.80 10.24 -21.94
C SER A 295 -9.92 10.83 -23.35
N LEU A 296 -10.12 9.96 -24.35
CA LEU A 296 -10.48 10.39 -25.71
C LEU A 296 -11.94 10.85 -25.84
N ALA A 297 -12.79 10.49 -24.87
CA ALA A 297 -14.20 10.89 -24.85
C ALA A 297 -14.41 12.32 -24.29
N GLY A 298 -13.34 12.96 -23.81
CA GLY A 298 -13.44 14.20 -23.05
C GLY A 298 -14.02 13.99 -21.64
N PRO A 299 -14.51 15.05 -21.00
CA PRO A 299 -15.17 15.01 -19.69
C PRO A 299 -16.46 14.17 -19.73
N ARG A 300 -16.73 13.43 -18.65
CA ARG A 300 -17.98 12.68 -18.51
C ARG A 300 -19.19 13.62 -18.36
N THR A 301 -20.41 13.11 -18.57
CA THR A 301 -21.66 13.91 -18.49
C THR A 301 -22.54 13.58 -17.29
N ASP A 302 -22.18 12.53 -16.55
CA ASP A 302 -22.94 11.93 -15.45
C ASP A 302 -22.28 12.19 -14.08
N PHE A 303 -21.77 13.41 -13.87
CA PHE A 303 -21.20 13.81 -12.58
C PHE A 303 -22.28 13.80 -11.49
N PRO A 304 -22.04 13.18 -10.33
CA PRO A 304 -22.87 13.44 -9.16
C PRO A 304 -22.63 14.87 -8.67
N ASN A 305 -23.60 15.44 -7.94
CA ASN A 305 -23.52 16.81 -7.39
C ASN A 305 -22.32 17.04 -6.44
N THR A 306 -21.64 15.97 -6.02
CA THR A 306 -20.47 16.00 -5.14
C THR A 306 -19.14 15.97 -5.90
N VAL A 307 -19.14 16.02 -7.24
CA VAL A 307 -17.92 16.02 -8.05
C VAL A 307 -17.89 17.29 -8.88
N ILE A 308 -16.76 18.01 -8.81
CA ILE A 308 -16.54 19.27 -9.50
C ILE A 308 -15.49 19.04 -10.59
N PRO A 309 -15.87 18.98 -11.89
CA PRO A 309 -14.90 18.94 -12.98
C PRO A 309 -14.14 20.28 -13.08
N LEU A 310 -12.83 20.20 -13.31
CA LEU A 310 -11.96 21.36 -13.51
C LEU A 310 -11.73 21.57 -15.02
N TYR A 311 -12.23 22.67 -15.57
CA TYR A 311 -12.12 22.98 -17.00
C TYR A 311 -11.07 24.06 -17.27
N PRO A 312 -10.34 24.02 -18.40
CA PRO A 312 -9.47 25.12 -18.81
C PRO A 312 -10.24 26.43 -19.03
N GLU A 313 -11.49 26.33 -19.54
CA GLU A 313 -12.32 27.48 -19.93
C GLU A 313 -12.84 28.31 -18.75
N SER A 314 -12.71 27.83 -17.50
CA SER A 314 -12.99 28.64 -16.30
C SER A 314 -12.03 29.83 -16.13
N LEU A 315 -11.04 29.98 -17.03
CA LEU A 315 -10.15 31.15 -17.13
C LEU A 315 -10.73 32.33 -17.93
N ILE A 316 -11.81 32.13 -18.70
CA ILE A 316 -12.28 33.16 -19.66
C ILE A 316 -13.23 34.18 -19.00
N ASN A 317 -13.84 33.84 -17.85
CA ASN A 317 -14.87 34.65 -17.20
C ASN A 317 -14.54 35.10 -15.77
N ALA A 318 -13.26 35.24 -15.40
CA ALA A 318 -12.84 35.75 -14.09
C ALA A 318 -11.84 36.90 -14.21
#